data_AF-A0A533XFP1-F1
#
_entry.id   AF-A0A533XFP1-F1
#
_cell.length_a   1.000
_cell.length_b   1.000
_cell.length_c   1.000
_cell.angle_alpha   90.00
_cell.angle_beta   90.00
_cell.angle_gamma   90.00
#
_symmetry.space_group_name_H-M   'P 1'
#
loop_
_entity.id
_entity.type
_entity.pdbx_description
1 polymer ?
#
loop_
_entity_poly.entity_id
_entity_poly.type
_entity_poly.pdbx_seq_one_letter_code
_entity_poly.pdbx_strand_id
1 'polypeptide(L)'
;MKQPIAGMVLLAVLLVLPKPACSADNLSEKIKKDQQTLEKLKREIEENKRRSGEAQRQEASVLQSIEDVDHQLKRRREEVAKVTAKLKQKDHELDATSSALFRLRNRIEERQDSIRSRLRVMYKEGPGGDMKLLLESRDSQDLLTRYAMLRWIARREYHMLEGYRDDLNQMESTNVKIRQVRSELLSYKQETAEKLADVQHERAKKDRFLTRVRSEKVL
;
A
#
# COMPACT_ATOMS: atom_id res chain seq x y z
N MET A 1 51.75 -120.49 53.81
CA MET A 1 51.88 -119.92 52.45
C MET A 1 51.61 -118.42 52.51
N LYS A 2 52.66 -117.62 52.22
CA LYS A 2 52.70 -116.19 51.81
C LYS A 2 51.55 -115.24 52.24
N GLN A 3 51.68 -114.64 53.43
CA GLN A 3 51.98 -113.21 53.77
C GLN A 3 51.53 -112.06 52.79
N PRO A 4 51.35 -110.80 53.28
CA PRO A 4 50.09 -110.03 53.26
C PRO A 4 50.23 -108.58 52.73
N ILE A 5 49.15 -107.78 52.70
CA ILE A 5 49.20 -106.30 52.64
C ILE A 5 48.00 -105.79 53.47
N ALA A 6 48.18 -105.37 54.72
CA ALA A 6 48.51 -104.01 55.20
C ALA A 6 47.43 -102.98 54.79
N GLY A 7 46.79 -102.20 55.66
CA GLY A 7 47.14 -101.77 57.01
C GLY A 7 47.13 -100.25 57.07
N MET A 8 46.25 -99.69 57.90
CA MET A 8 46.31 -98.38 58.58
C MET A 8 46.02 -97.04 57.85
N VAL A 9 44.93 -96.42 58.32
CA VAL A 9 44.88 -95.13 59.06
C VAL A 9 45.16 -93.82 58.29
N LEU A 10 44.07 -93.08 58.08
CA LEU A 10 43.81 -91.65 58.36
C LEU A 10 45.03 -90.71 58.55
N LEU A 11 45.24 -89.77 57.61
CA LEU A 11 45.81 -88.46 57.92
C LEU A 11 45.37 -87.41 56.88
N ALA A 12 44.80 -86.31 57.38
CA ALA A 12 44.32 -85.17 56.61
C ALA A 12 45.47 -84.43 55.90
N VAL A 13 45.30 -84.17 54.60
CA VAL A 13 46.15 -83.24 53.84
C VAL A 13 45.28 -82.12 53.30
N LEU A 14 45.48 -80.96 53.92
CA LEU A 14 44.96 -79.65 53.59
C LEU A 14 45.54 -79.21 52.23
N LEU A 15 44.76 -79.26 51.17
CA LEU A 15 45.16 -78.76 49.85
C LEU A 15 44.63 -77.33 49.68
N VAL A 16 45.49 -76.36 50.01
CA VAL A 16 45.25 -74.93 49.81
C VAL A 16 45.36 -74.63 48.31
N LEU A 17 44.21 -74.37 47.68
CA LEU A 17 44.13 -73.75 46.35
C LEU A 17 44.26 -72.22 46.52
N PRO A 18 45.15 -71.53 45.77
CA PRO A 18 45.17 -70.08 45.77
C PRO A 18 43.92 -69.56 45.08
N LYS A 19 43.05 -68.88 45.84
CA LYS A 19 41.96 -68.08 45.28
C LYS A 19 42.60 -66.94 44.46
N PRO A 20 42.23 -66.72 43.19
CA PRO A 20 42.52 -65.44 42.58
C PRO A 20 41.76 -64.39 43.39
N ALA A 21 42.49 -63.50 44.05
CA ALA A 21 41.94 -62.26 44.55
C ALA A 21 41.57 -61.42 43.31
N CYS A 22 40.42 -61.74 42.71
CA CYS A 22 39.77 -60.85 41.76
C CYS A 22 39.48 -59.54 42.49
N SER A 23 40.09 -58.46 42.00
CA SER A 23 39.81 -57.09 42.40
C SER A 23 38.35 -56.74 42.09
N ALA A 24 37.41 -57.14 42.97
CA ALA A 24 36.00 -56.81 42.88
C ALA A 24 35.74 -55.30 43.08
N ASP A 25 36.62 -54.62 43.83
CA ASP A 25 36.53 -53.18 44.07
C ASP A 25 36.66 -52.36 42.77
N ASN A 26 37.61 -52.72 41.89
CA ASN A 26 37.85 -52.02 40.61
C ASN A 26 36.72 -52.18 39.59
N LEU A 27 36.00 -53.31 39.62
CA LEU A 27 34.87 -53.56 38.72
C LEU A 27 33.60 -52.84 39.22
N SER A 28 33.37 -52.84 40.53
CA SER A 28 32.23 -52.13 41.14
C SER A 28 32.34 -50.61 40.98
N GLU A 29 33.56 -50.05 41.07
CA GLU A 29 33.81 -48.63 40.81
C GLU A 29 33.56 -48.24 39.34
N LYS A 30 33.97 -49.10 38.39
CA LYS A 30 33.67 -48.91 36.96
C LYS A 30 32.17 -48.94 36.70
N ILE A 31 31.45 -49.92 37.25
CA ILE A 31 29.99 -50.01 37.09
C ILE A 31 29.29 -48.77 37.66
N LYS A 32 29.73 -48.26 38.81
CA LYS A 32 29.19 -47.00 39.38
C LYS A 32 29.50 -45.78 38.52
N LYS A 33 30.72 -45.67 37.97
CA LYS A 33 31.09 -44.60 37.02
C LYS A 33 30.29 -44.67 35.72
N ASP A 34 30.07 -45.87 35.21
CA ASP A 34 29.29 -46.12 33.99
C ASP A 34 27.81 -45.78 34.23
N GLN A 35 27.25 -46.12 35.38
CA GLN A 35 25.88 -45.70 35.76
C GLN A 35 25.76 -44.18 35.89
N GLN A 36 26.73 -43.50 36.52
CA GLN A 36 26.73 -42.04 36.64
C GLN A 36 26.87 -41.33 35.28
N THR A 37 27.67 -41.87 34.36
CA THR A 37 27.79 -41.32 33.00
C THR A 37 26.52 -41.56 32.20
N LEU A 38 25.87 -42.72 32.33
CA LEU A 38 24.60 -43.01 31.68
C LEU A 38 23.47 -42.09 32.18
N GLU A 39 23.43 -41.79 33.48
CA GLU A 39 22.52 -40.79 34.03
C GLU A 39 22.80 -39.37 33.52
N LYS A 40 24.07 -38.96 33.43
CA LYS A 40 24.45 -37.67 32.85
C LYS A 40 24.02 -37.57 31.38
N LEU A 41 24.31 -38.59 30.57
CA LEU A 41 23.89 -38.64 29.18
C LEU A 41 22.36 -38.58 29.03
N LYS A 42 21.61 -39.30 29.88
CA LYS A 42 20.14 -39.22 29.87
C LYS A 42 19.65 -37.81 30.16
N ARG A 43 20.23 -37.13 31.15
CA ARG A 43 19.90 -35.72 31.45
C ARG A 43 20.23 -34.79 30.28
N GLU A 44 21.39 -34.97 29.65
CA GLU A 44 21.79 -34.19 28.46
C GLU A 44 20.85 -34.43 27.27
N ILE A 45 20.40 -35.67 27.05
CA ILE A 45 19.43 -36.01 25.99
C ILE A 45 18.07 -35.36 26.28
N GLU A 46 17.58 -35.43 27.52
CA GLU A 46 16.32 -34.81 27.94
C GLU A 46 16.38 -33.29 27.76
N GLU A 47 17.50 -32.69 28.16
CA GLU A 47 17.74 -31.26 28.03
C GLU A 47 17.84 -30.83 26.56
N ASN A 48 18.57 -31.57 25.72
CA ASN A 48 18.64 -31.31 24.28
C ASN A 48 17.30 -31.48 23.59
N LYS A 49 16.49 -32.48 23.98
CA LYS A 49 15.11 -32.63 23.48
C LYS A 49 14.24 -31.44 23.87
N ARG A 50 14.32 -30.96 25.12
CA ARG A 50 13.59 -29.77 25.58
C ARG A 50 14.01 -28.54 24.78
N ARG A 51 15.32 -28.30 24.65
CA ARG A 51 15.88 -27.18 23.86
C ARG A 51 15.45 -27.24 22.39
N SER A 52 15.47 -28.43 21.78
CA SER A 52 14.98 -28.62 20.41
C SER A 52 13.49 -28.32 20.27
N GLY A 53 12.66 -28.74 21.23
CA GLY A 53 11.22 -28.45 21.21
C GLY A 53 10.91 -26.97 21.40
N GLU A 54 11.66 -26.28 22.26
CA GLU A 54 11.56 -24.83 22.46
C GLU A 54 11.98 -24.07 21.20
N ALA A 55 13.10 -24.45 20.57
CA ALA A 55 13.57 -23.87 19.32
C ALA A 55 12.54 -24.04 18.19
N GLN A 56 11.92 -25.22 18.08
CA GLN A 56 10.91 -25.50 17.05
C GLN A 56 9.63 -24.67 17.24
N ARG A 57 9.19 -24.46 18.49
CA ARG A 57 8.05 -23.57 18.81
C ARG A 57 8.38 -22.11 18.49
N GLN A 58 9.61 -21.68 18.80
CA GLN A 58 10.06 -20.32 18.52
C GLN A 58 10.17 -20.08 17.01
N GLU A 59 10.66 -21.05 16.24
CA GLU A 59 10.69 -21.00 14.78
C GLU A 59 9.27 -20.90 14.17
N ALA A 60 8.32 -21.70 14.67
CA ALA A 60 6.93 -21.63 14.20
C ALA A 60 6.29 -20.25 14.49
N SER A 61 6.51 -19.70 15.69
CA SER A 61 6.03 -18.37 16.08
C SER A 61 6.62 -17.25 15.22
N VAL A 62 7.92 -17.36 14.90
CA VAL A 62 8.64 -16.43 14.02
C VAL A 62 8.10 -16.51 12.59
N LEU A 63 7.88 -17.70 12.05
CA LEU A 63 7.30 -17.89 10.71
C LEU A 63 5.91 -17.26 10.61
N GLN A 64 5.05 -17.50 11.60
CA GLN A 64 3.71 -16.93 11.62
C GLN A 64 3.74 -15.40 11.69
N SER A 65 4.66 -14.83 12.48
CA SER A 65 4.88 -13.38 12.54
C SER A 65 5.33 -12.80 11.18
N ILE A 66 6.15 -13.54 10.42
CA ILE A 66 6.59 -13.13 9.07
C ILE A 66 5.41 -13.14 8.09
N GLU A 67 4.60 -14.20 8.11
CA GLU A 67 3.41 -14.32 7.26
C GLU A 67 2.40 -13.20 7.53
N ASP A 68 2.13 -12.89 8.80
CA ASP A 68 1.23 -11.80 9.18
C ASP A 68 1.72 -10.44 8.67
N VAL A 69 3.02 -10.15 8.81
CA VAL A 69 3.64 -8.92 8.29
C VAL A 69 3.58 -8.88 6.75
N ASP A 70 3.80 -10.00 6.07
CA ASP A 70 3.69 -10.06 4.60
C ASP A 70 2.27 -9.84 4.10
N HIS A 71 1.28 -10.41 4.77
CA HIS A 71 -0.13 -10.15 4.47
C HIS A 71 -0.49 -8.68 4.67
N GLN A 72 -0.02 -8.05 5.75
CA GLN A 72 -0.23 -6.62 5.99
C GLN A 72 0.44 -5.75 4.92
N LEU A 73 1.69 -6.05 4.56
CA LEU A 73 2.41 -5.33 3.50
C LEU A 73 1.71 -5.46 2.15
N LYS A 74 1.20 -6.66 1.81
CA LYS A 74 0.44 -6.87 0.57
C LYS A 74 -0.81 -6.00 0.52
N ARG A 75 -1.64 -6.02 1.58
CA ARG A 75 -2.85 -5.20 1.68
C ARG A 75 -2.54 -3.71 1.53
N ARG A 76 -1.54 -3.21 2.26
CA ARG A 76 -1.15 -1.80 2.18
C ARG A 76 -0.64 -1.40 0.78
N ARG A 77 0.10 -2.27 0.10
CA ARG A 77 0.54 -2.03 -1.30
C ARG A 77 -0.65 -1.95 -2.27
N GLU A 78 -1.64 -2.83 -2.12
CA GLU A 78 -2.86 -2.80 -2.93
C GLU A 78 -3.65 -1.50 -2.71
N GLU A 79 -3.75 -1.03 -1.46
CA GLU A 79 -4.37 0.26 -1.14
C GLU A 79 -3.63 1.43 -1.78
N VAL A 80 -2.29 1.47 -1.67
CA VAL A 80 -1.46 2.49 -2.32
C VAL A 80 -1.67 2.48 -3.85
N ALA A 81 -1.73 1.29 -4.47
CA ALA A 81 -1.97 1.16 -5.90
C ALA A 81 -3.35 1.71 -6.30
N LYS A 82 -4.40 1.39 -5.52
CA LYS A 82 -5.77 1.91 -5.74
C LYS A 82 -5.83 3.43 -5.62
N VAL A 83 -5.21 4.02 -4.58
CA VAL A 83 -5.21 5.48 -4.40
C VAL A 83 -4.40 6.15 -5.51
N THR A 84 -3.25 5.60 -5.89
CA THR A 84 -2.42 6.12 -7.00
C THR A 84 -3.18 6.11 -8.32
N ALA A 85 -3.95 5.05 -8.61
CA ALA A 85 -4.78 4.98 -9.81
C ALA A 85 -5.89 6.05 -9.82
N LYS A 86 -6.58 6.24 -8.69
CA LYS A 86 -7.59 7.31 -8.53
C LYS A 86 -6.97 8.69 -8.71
N LEU A 87 -5.77 8.91 -8.17
CA LEU A 87 -5.05 10.18 -8.31
C LEU A 87 -4.74 10.48 -9.78
N LYS A 88 -4.23 9.49 -10.53
CA LYS A 88 -3.99 9.65 -11.98
C LYS A 88 -5.27 9.96 -12.75
N GLN A 89 -6.38 9.30 -12.43
CA GLN A 89 -7.66 9.60 -13.05
C GLN A 89 -8.09 11.05 -12.77
N LYS A 90 -7.94 11.51 -11.52
CA LYS A 90 -8.29 12.88 -11.13
C LYS A 90 -7.39 13.94 -11.78
N ASP A 91 -6.11 13.66 -11.94
CA ASP A 91 -5.19 14.52 -12.71
C ASP A 91 -5.66 14.63 -14.18
N HIS A 92 -6.03 13.53 -14.83
CA HIS A 92 -6.56 13.57 -16.20
C HIS A 92 -7.90 14.32 -16.32
N GLU A 93 -8.82 14.13 -15.37
CA GLU A 93 -10.07 14.89 -15.32
C GLU A 93 -9.80 16.41 -15.16
N LEU A 94 -8.79 16.77 -14.37
CA LEU A 94 -8.37 18.16 -14.16
C LEU A 94 -7.78 18.78 -15.43
N ASP A 95 -6.95 18.04 -16.17
CA ASP A 95 -6.37 18.49 -17.44
C ASP A 95 -7.45 18.71 -18.52
N ALA A 96 -8.39 17.76 -18.63
CA ALA A 96 -9.52 17.89 -19.55
C ALA A 96 -10.40 19.12 -19.20
N THR A 97 -10.68 19.31 -17.91
CA THR A 97 -11.48 20.45 -17.42
C THR A 97 -10.75 21.78 -17.64
N SER A 98 -9.44 21.81 -17.43
CA SER A 98 -8.61 23.01 -17.66
C SER A 98 -8.56 23.38 -19.14
N SER A 99 -8.46 22.37 -20.02
CA SER A 99 -8.53 22.56 -21.48
C SER A 99 -9.90 23.08 -21.93
N ALA A 100 -10.99 22.57 -21.34
CA ALA A 100 -12.33 23.07 -21.59
C ALA A 100 -12.51 24.52 -21.10
N LEU A 101 -11.94 24.86 -19.94
CA LEU A 101 -11.94 26.23 -19.41
C LEU A 101 -11.16 27.19 -20.32
N PHE A 102 -10.04 26.77 -20.89
CA PHE A 102 -9.31 27.58 -21.86
C PHE A 102 -10.16 27.89 -23.10
N ARG A 103 -10.81 26.88 -23.69
CA ARG A 103 -11.73 27.10 -24.83
C ARG A 103 -12.91 28.01 -24.46
N LEU A 104 -13.42 27.88 -23.25
CA LEU A 104 -14.50 28.73 -22.73
C LEU A 104 -14.06 30.20 -22.61
N ARG A 105 -12.85 30.46 -22.11
CA ARG A 105 -12.29 31.82 -22.03
C ARG A 105 -12.15 32.47 -23.40
N ASN A 106 -11.62 31.74 -24.39
CA ASN A 106 -11.50 32.27 -25.75
C ASN A 106 -12.88 32.63 -26.33
N ARG A 107 -13.90 31.77 -26.12
CA ARG A 107 -15.27 32.06 -26.55
C ARG A 107 -15.86 33.30 -25.87
N ILE A 108 -15.58 33.50 -24.58
CA ILE A 108 -15.99 34.70 -23.83
C ILE A 108 -15.33 35.94 -24.43
N GLU A 109 -14.03 35.90 -24.73
CA GLU A 109 -13.30 37.02 -25.35
C GLU A 109 -13.86 37.37 -26.74
N GLU A 110 -14.07 36.37 -27.60
CA GLU A 110 -14.66 36.57 -28.93
C GLU A 110 -16.06 37.20 -28.88
N ARG A 111 -16.90 36.73 -27.92
CA ARG A 111 -18.23 37.31 -27.68
C ARG A 111 -18.13 38.73 -27.14
N GLN A 112 -17.21 38.98 -26.21
CA GLN A 112 -16.98 40.31 -25.66
C GLN A 112 -16.55 41.30 -26.74
N ASP A 113 -15.68 40.90 -27.67
CA ASP A 113 -15.28 41.72 -28.82
C ASP A 113 -16.45 42.05 -29.74
N SER A 114 -17.27 41.04 -30.04
CA SER A 114 -18.48 41.22 -30.85
C SER A 114 -19.47 42.20 -30.21
N ILE A 115 -19.70 42.05 -28.90
CA ILE A 115 -20.57 42.95 -28.12
C ILE A 115 -20.00 44.37 -28.10
N ARG A 116 -18.69 44.53 -27.82
CA ARG A 116 -18.02 45.84 -27.82
C ARG A 116 -18.10 46.55 -29.16
N SER A 117 -17.93 45.80 -30.26
CA SER A 117 -18.07 46.33 -31.61
C SER A 117 -19.49 46.84 -31.86
N ARG A 118 -20.51 46.05 -31.50
CA ARG A 118 -21.91 46.46 -31.67
C ARG A 118 -22.29 47.66 -30.81
N LEU A 119 -21.89 47.69 -29.53
CA LEU A 119 -22.14 48.84 -28.66
C LEU A 119 -21.53 50.13 -29.22
N ARG A 120 -20.35 50.05 -29.85
CA ARG A 120 -19.73 51.20 -30.52
C ARG A 120 -20.54 51.67 -31.72
N VAL A 121 -21.10 50.76 -32.51
CA VAL A 121 -21.98 51.10 -33.64
C VAL A 121 -23.24 51.79 -33.13
N MET A 122 -23.92 51.21 -32.13
CA MET A 122 -25.13 51.80 -31.53
C MET A 122 -24.87 53.19 -30.95
N TYR A 123 -23.71 53.39 -30.31
CA TYR A 123 -23.31 54.70 -29.81
C TYR A 123 -23.13 55.74 -30.93
N LYS A 124 -22.51 55.35 -32.06
CA LYS A 124 -22.31 56.22 -33.21
C LYS A 124 -23.63 56.54 -33.95
N GLU A 125 -24.54 55.57 -34.00
CA GLU A 125 -25.87 55.73 -34.63
C GLU A 125 -26.82 56.58 -33.78
N GLY A 126 -26.63 56.59 -32.46
CA GLY A 126 -27.43 57.35 -31.51
C GLY A 126 -28.81 56.73 -31.22
N PRO A 127 -29.60 57.33 -30.30
CA PRO A 127 -30.84 56.74 -29.75
C PRO A 127 -31.97 56.49 -30.77
N GLY A 128 -31.84 56.94 -32.02
CA GLY A 128 -32.85 56.83 -33.07
C GLY A 128 -32.34 56.19 -34.36
N GLY A 129 -31.18 55.53 -34.36
CA GLY A 129 -30.60 54.92 -35.56
C GLY A 129 -31.55 53.96 -36.29
N ASP A 130 -32.21 53.08 -35.53
CA ASP A 130 -33.19 52.13 -36.07
C ASP A 130 -34.41 52.84 -36.66
N MET A 131 -34.89 53.90 -36.01
CA MET A 131 -36.01 54.70 -36.51
C MET A 131 -35.64 55.41 -37.81
N LYS A 132 -34.43 55.97 -37.87
CA LYS A 132 -33.90 56.61 -39.09
C LYS A 132 -33.84 55.61 -40.25
N LEU A 133 -33.38 54.38 -40.00
CA LEU A 133 -33.34 53.33 -41.01
C LEU A 133 -34.73 52.96 -41.56
N LEU A 134 -35.76 52.97 -40.70
CA LEU A 134 -37.15 52.72 -41.10
C LEU A 134 -37.74 53.89 -41.89
N LEU A 135 -37.47 55.13 -41.48
CA LEU A 135 -37.94 56.34 -42.15
C LEU A 135 -37.28 56.56 -43.54
N GLU A 136 -36.10 55.99 -43.77
CA GLU A 136 -35.40 55.97 -45.07
C GLU A 136 -35.91 54.87 -46.02
N SER A 137 -37.04 54.23 -45.72
CA SER A 137 -37.65 53.23 -46.61
C SER A 137 -38.26 53.87 -47.87
N ARG A 138 -38.17 53.17 -49.00
CA ARG A 138 -38.65 53.66 -50.30
C ARG A 138 -40.16 53.49 -50.50
N ASP A 139 -40.70 52.40 -49.94
CA ASP A 139 -42.11 52.02 -50.04
C ASP A 139 -42.51 51.14 -48.83
N SER A 140 -43.79 50.75 -48.77
CA SER A 140 -44.33 49.94 -47.69
C SER A 140 -43.74 48.52 -47.61
N GLN A 141 -43.28 47.95 -48.72
CA GLN A 141 -42.65 46.62 -48.74
C GLN A 141 -41.21 46.68 -48.21
N ASP A 142 -40.46 47.71 -48.58
CA ASP A 142 -39.12 47.99 -48.04
C ASP A 142 -39.19 48.23 -46.52
N LEU A 143 -40.18 49.00 -46.06
CA LEU A 143 -40.42 49.23 -44.62
C LEU A 143 -40.64 47.91 -43.85
N LEU A 144 -41.52 47.04 -44.35
CA LEU A 144 -41.80 45.74 -43.72
C LEU A 144 -40.57 44.84 -43.69
N THR A 145 -39.79 44.85 -44.77
CA THR A 145 -38.54 44.08 -44.88
C THR A 145 -37.51 44.55 -43.86
N ARG A 146 -37.26 45.86 -43.77
CA ARG A 146 -36.34 46.45 -42.80
C ARG A 146 -36.78 46.20 -41.36
N TYR A 147 -38.08 46.32 -41.07
CA TYR A 147 -38.62 46.00 -39.75
C TYR A 147 -38.38 44.54 -39.37
N ALA A 148 -38.62 43.60 -40.28
CA ALA A 148 -38.34 42.17 -40.05
C ALA A 148 -36.85 41.91 -39.79
N MET A 149 -35.95 42.58 -40.53
CA MET A 149 -34.50 42.48 -40.32
C MET A 149 -34.08 43.03 -38.96
N LEU A 150 -34.55 44.21 -38.55
CA LEU A 150 -34.25 44.78 -37.23
C LEU A 150 -34.69 43.86 -36.10
N ARG A 151 -35.89 43.27 -36.22
CA ARG A 151 -36.39 42.28 -35.25
C ARG A 151 -35.51 41.03 -35.19
N TRP A 152 -35.02 40.55 -36.34
CA TRP A 152 -34.08 39.43 -36.39
C TRP A 152 -32.73 39.77 -35.74
N ILE A 153 -32.19 40.96 -36.02
CA ILE A 153 -30.95 41.47 -35.41
C ILE A 153 -31.09 41.56 -33.88
N ALA A 154 -32.15 42.20 -33.39
CA ALA A 154 -32.39 42.35 -31.95
C ALA A 154 -32.50 41.00 -31.23
N ARG A 155 -33.15 40.01 -31.85
CA ARG A 155 -33.22 38.64 -31.31
C ARG A 155 -31.85 37.97 -31.28
N ARG A 156 -31.05 38.12 -32.35
CA ARG A 156 -29.68 37.58 -32.39
C ARG A 156 -28.79 38.22 -31.33
N GLU A 157 -28.90 39.52 -31.11
CA GLU A 157 -28.16 40.25 -30.08
C GLU A 157 -28.55 39.83 -28.67
N TYR A 158 -29.85 39.64 -28.43
CA TYR A 158 -30.34 39.07 -27.17
C TYR A 158 -29.71 37.70 -26.89
N HIS A 159 -29.74 36.79 -27.86
CA HIS A 159 -29.13 35.46 -27.70
C HIS A 159 -27.60 35.53 -27.55
N MET A 160 -26.92 36.51 -28.16
CA MET A 160 -25.50 36.73 -27.95
C MET A 160 -25.19 37.12 -26.50
N LEU A 161 -25.96 38.05 -25.93
CA LEU A 161 -25.81 38.50 -24.55
C LEU A 161 -26.17 37.40 -23.54
N GLU A 162 -27.26 36.67 -23.80
CA GLU A 162 -27.66 35.51 -23.00
C GLU A 162 -26.56 34.44 -22.99
N GLY A 163 -26.06 34.08 -24.17
CA GLY A 163 -24.96 33.13 -24.28
C GLY A 163 -23.68 33.61 -23.57
N TYR A 164 -23.34 34.91 -23.68
CA TYR A 164 -22.20 35.48 -22.97
C TYR A 164 -22.36 35.37 -21.44
N ARG A 165 -23.55 35.65 -20.91
CA ARG A 165 -23.86 35.49 -19.49
C ARG A 165 -23.73 34.02 -19.06
N ASP A 166 -24.25 33.10 -19.86
CA ASP A 166 -24.19 31.67 -19.57
C ASP A 166 -22.75 31.16 -19.59
N ASP A 167 -21.91 31.64 -20.50
CA ASP A 167 -20.48 31.33 -20.53
C ASP A 167 -19.76 31.82 -19.27
N LEU A 168 -20.07 33.03 -18.80
CA LEU A 168 -19.50 33.57 -17.56
C LEU A 168 -19.90 32.71 -16.34
N ASN A 169 -21.18 32.34 -16.24
CA ASN A 169 -21.67 31.46 -15.18
C ASN A 169 -21.00 30.07 -15.24
N GLN A 170 -20.86 29.52 -16.45
CA GLN A 170 -20.17 28.26 -16.68
C GLN A 170 -18.69 28.36 -16.27
N MET A 171 -18.04 29.49 -16.56
CA MET A 171 -16.64 29.73 -16.20
C MET A 171 -16.47 29.76 -14.68
N GLU A 172 -17.33 30.47 -13.96
CA GLU A 172 -17.31 30.52 -12.50
C GLU A 172 -17.52 29.13 -11.89
N SER A 173 -18.54 28.40 -12.33
CA SER A 173 -18.81 27.02 -11.89
C SER A 173 -17.61 26.10 -12.16
N THR A 174 -16.99 26.23 -13.33
CA THR A 174 -15.81 25.43 -13.71
C THR A 174 -14.60 25.77 -12.84
N ASN A 175 -14.37 27.04 -12.53
CA ASN A 175 -13.29 27.46 -11.63
C ASN A 175 -13.48 26.92 -10.21
N VAL A 176 -14.73 26.91 -9.70
CA VAL A 176 -15.04 26.31 -8.39
C VAL A 176 -14.72 24.81 -8.40
N LYS A 177 -15.17 24.07 -9.42
CA LYS A 177 -14.87 22.64 -9.58
C LYS A 177 -13.37 22.36 -9.63
N ILE A 178 -12.61 23.13 -10.41
CA ILE A 178 -11.13 23.00 -10.49
C ILE A 178 -10.48 23.21 -9.12
N ARG A 179 -10.91 24.23 -8.36
CA ARG A 179 -10.37 24.48 -7.01
C ARG A 179 -10.67 23.31 -6.07
N GLN A 180 -11.89 22.79 -6.10
CA GLN A 180 -12.28 21.63 -5.30
C GLN A 180 -11.44 20.39 -5.66
N VAL A 181 -11.36 20.04 -6.95
CA VAL A 181 -10.58 18.88 -7.42
C VAL A 181 -9.10 19.03 -7.03
N ARG A 182 -8.51 20.23 -7.14
CA ARG A 182 -7.12 20.46 -6.71
C ARG A 182 -6.94 20.25 -5.21
N SER A 183 -7.89 20.71 -4.40
CA SER A 183 -7.86 20.50 -2.94
C SER A 183 -7.95 19.02 -2.59
N GLU A 184 -8.87 18.28 -3.21
CA GLU A 184 -9.02 16.83 -3.04
C GLU A 184 -7.75 16.09 -3.50
N LEU A 185 -7.11 16.56 -4.57
CA LEU A 185 -5.90 15.93 -5.08
C LEU A 185 -4.70 16.13 -4.15
N LEU A 186 -4.61 17.29 -3.50
CA LEU A 186 -3.60 17.54 -2.47
C LEU A 186 -3.79 16.64 -1.26
N SER A 187 -5.02 16.47 -0.76
CA SER A 187 -5.29 15.56 0.35
C SER A 187 -4.99 14.11 -0.01
N TYR A 188 -5.36 13.66 -1.22
CA TYR A 188 -5.00 12.32 -1.71
C TYR A 188 -3.48 12.12 -1.85
N LYS A 189 -2.74 13.13 -2.31
CA LYS A 189 -1.27 13.08 -2.37
C LYS A 189 -0.65 12.89 -0.98
N GLN A 190 -1.14 13.64 0.00
CA GLN A 190 -0.69 13.53 1.38
C GLN A 190 -1.01 12.16 1.98
N GLU A 191 -2.26 11.69 1.86
CA GLU A 191 -2.67 10.36 2.34
C GLU A 191 -1.83 9.24 1.69
N THR A 192 -1.53 9.37 0.39
CA THR A 192 -0.67 8.40 -0.32
C THR A 192 0.76 8.41 0.20
N ALA A 193 1.33 9.59 0.47
CA ALA A 193 2.67 9.73 1.00
C ALA A 193 2.79 9.11 2.41
N GLU A 194 1.80 9.35 3.27
CA GLU A 194 1.71 8.74 4.61
C GLU A 194 1.63 7.21 4.52
N LYS A 195 0.74 6.67 3.67
CA LYS A 195 0.62 5.22 3.45
C LYS A 195 1.90 4.60 2.90
N LEU A 196 2.62 5.30 2.03
CA LEU A 196 3.88 4.83 1.47
C LEU A 196 5.00 4.82 2.52
N ALA A 197 5.05 5.83 3.40
CA ALA A 197 5.95 5.88 4.54
C ALA A 197 5.67 4.73 5.52
N ASP A 198 4.40 4.45 5.83
CA ASP A 198 3.99 3.29 6.64
C ASP A 198 4.50 1.97 6.06
N VAL A 199 4.33 1.75 4.75
CA VAL A 199 4.80 0.55 4.06
C VAL A 199 6.32 0.42 4.14
N GLN A 200 7.06 1.52 3.98
CA GLN A 200 8.51 1.53 4.11
C GLN A 200 8.96 1.20 5.53
N HIS A 201 8.28 1.76 6.54
CA HIS A 201 8.56 1.52 7.93
C HIS A 201 8.30 0.06 8.34
N GLU A 202 7.17 -0.52 7.92
CA GLU A 202 6.85 -1.93 8.15
C GLU A 202 7.83 -2.87 7.43
N ARG A 203 8.28 -2.49 6.23
CA ARG A 203 9.34 -3.23 5.53
C ARG A 203 10.67 -3.20 6.30
N ALA A 204 11.08 -2.02 6.79
CA ALA A 204 12.31 -1.89 7.56
C ALA A 204 12.26 -2.67 8.89
N LYS A 205 11.10 -2.68 9.57
CA LYS A 205 10.88 -3.54 10.75
C LYS A 205 11.03 -5.02 10.40
N LYS A 206 10.42 -5.46 9.28
CA LYS A 206 10.55 -6.84 8.80
C LYS A 206 12.02 -7.20 8.55
N ASP A 207 12.77 -6.35 7.85
CA ASP A 207 14.17 -6.60 7.52
C ASP A 207 15.05 -6.71 8.79
N ARG A 208 14.80 -5.85 9.79
CA ARG A 208 15.46 -5.93 11.11
C ARG A 208 15.10 -7.22 11.86
N PHE A 209 13.84 -7.61 11.83
CA PHE A 209 13.36 -8.84 12.46
C PHE A 209 14.01 -10.08 11.83
N LEU A 210 14.03 -10.16 10.48
CA LEU A 210 14.69 -11.25 9.76
C LEU A 210 16.19 -11.34 10.05
N THR A 211 16.85 -10.19 10.21
CA THR A 211 18.28 -10.14 10.55
C THR A 211 18.53 -10.69 11.97
N ARG A 212 17.69 -10.31 12.95
CA ARG A 212 17.77 -10.82 14.32
C ARG A 212 17.55 -12.34 14.40
N VAL A 213 16.53 -12.83 13.72
CA VAL A 213 16.23 -14.27 13.65
C VAL A 213 17.40 -15.05 13.03
N ARG A 214 18.03 -14.50 11.98
CA ARG A 214 19.22 -15.12 11.36
C ARG A 214 20.41 -15.17 12.31
N SER A 215 20.66 -14.12 13.10
CA SER A 215 21.76 -14.11 14.07
C SER A 215 21.54 -15.07 15.24
N GLU A 216 20.29 -15.26 15.68
CA GLU A 216 19.96 -16.22 16.76
C GLU A 216 20.07 -17.68 16.31
N LYS A 217 19.91 -17.97 15.01
CA LYS A 217 20.06 -19.32 14.44
C LYS A 217 21.52 -19.77 14.24
N VAL A 218 22.48 -18.84 14.32
CA VAL A 218 23.93 -19.11 14.10
C VAL A 218 24.67 -19.36 15.43
N LEU A 219 24.02 -19.11 16.56
CA LEU A 219 24.49 -19.44 17.92
C LEU A 219 23.93 -20.79 18.39
#